data_AF-A0A0F5PQK8-F1
#
_entry.id   AF-A0A0F5PQK8-F1
#
_cell.length_a   1.000
_cell.length_b   1.000
_cell.length_c   1.000
_cell.angle_alpha   90.00
_cell.angle_beta   90.00
_cell.angle_gamma   90.00
#
_symmetry.space_group_name_H-M   'P 1'
#
loop_
_entity.id
_entity.type
_entity.pdbx_description
1 polymer ?
#
loop_
_entity_poly.entity_id
_entity_poly.type
_entity_poly.pdbx_seq_one_letter_code
_entity_poly.pdbx_strand_id
1 'polypeptide(L)'
;MIKMALLPLKELYLACLHCTKCDLHKTKTNMVFGEGNLRAKVMFVGEGPGRDEDLQGRPFVGRAGQLLNKMLEDVGLKREEVYIANVVKCRPPNNRVPLQSEIDACLPYLRNQVAIIAPKSLFALELLQLKP
;
A
#
# COMPACT_ATOMS: atom_id res chain seq x y z
N MET A 1 18.79 -17.02 1.08
CA MET A 1 17.93 -16.24 2.00
C MET A 1 18.48 -14.83 2.10
N ILE A 2 17.86 -13.85 1.42
CA ILE A 2 18.32 -12.45 1.46
C ILE A 2 17.85 -11.87 2.79
N LYS A 3 18.78 -11.54 3.70
CA LYS A 3 18.50 -10.69 4.87
C LYS A 3 18.00 -9.35 4.35
N MET A 4 16.68 -9.15 4.32
CA MET A 4 16.11 -7.84 4.04
C MET A 4 16.34 -6.99 5.29
N ALA A 5 17.21 -5.98 5.20
CA ALA A 5 17.43 -5.05 6.30
C ALA A 5 16.10 -4.31 6.56
N LEU A 6 15.51 -4.56 7.72
CA LEU A 6 14.31 -3.85 8.16
C LEU A 6 14.71 -2.41 8.47
N LEU A 7 14.26 -1.48 7.63
CA LEU A 7 14.42 -0.06 7.89
C LEU A 7 13.44 0.36 9.00
N PRO A 8 13.84 1.24 9.93
CA PRO A 8 12.89 1.97 10.75
C PRO A 8 11.79 2.61 9.89
N LEU A 9 10.53 2.63 10.35
CA LEU A 9 9.39 3.06 9.53
C LEU A 9 9.60 4.45 8.89
N LYS A 10 10.24 5.37 9.63
CA LYS A 10 10.57 6.71 9.14
C LYS A 10 11.55 6.66 7.96
N GLU A 11 12.57 5.82 8.02
CA GLU A 11 13.54 5.64 6.93
C GLU A 11 12.89 4.94 5.74
N LEU A 12 12.02 3.95 6.00
CA LEU A 12 11.23 3.30 4.94
C LEU A 12 10.33 4.29 4.21
N TYR A 13 9.68 5.19 4.95
CA TYR A 13 8.86 6.26 4.40
C TYR A 13 9.69 7.19 3.52
N LEU A 14 10.82 7.70 4.01
CA LEU A 14 11.71 8.58 3.25
C LEU A 14 12.27 7.92 1.99
N ALA A 15 12.67 6.65 2.10
CA ALA A 15 13.14 5.85 0.96
C ALA A 15 12.04 5.62 -0.08
N CYS A 16 10.77 5.54 0.34
CA CYS A 16 9.64 5.41 -0.57
C CYS A 16 9.28 6.76 -1.21
N LEU A 17 9.32 7.85 -0.44
CA LEU A 17 9.00 9.20 -0.89
C LEU A 17 9.90 9.66 -2.04
N HIS A 18 11.20 9.33 -1.95
CA HIS A 18 12.20 9.67 -2.96
C HIS A 18 12.49 8.54 -3.96
N CYS A 19 11.64 7.51 -4.02
CA CYS A 19 11.85 6.37 -4.89
C CYS A 19 11.72 6.72 -6.39
N THR A 20 12.70 6.27 -7.18
CA THR A 20 12.74 6.39 -8.65
C THR A 20 12.91 5.04 -9.36
N LYS A 21 12.72 3.92 -8.65
CA LYS A 21 13.03 2.55 -9.13
C LYS A 21 12.15 2.02 -10.27
N CYS A 22 11.04 2.68 -10.60
CA CYS A 22 10.18 2.34 -11.74
C CYS A 22 9.52 3.59 -12.31
N ASP A 23 8.97 3.52 -13.53
CA ASP A 23 8.46 4.69 -14.25
C ASP A 23 7.25 5.38 -13.61
N LEU A 24 6.54 4.71 -12.70
CA LEU A 24 5.41 5.30 -11.97
C LEU A 24 5.80 6.56 -11.18
N HIS A 25 7.08 6.71 -10.81
CA HIS A 25 7.54 7.90 -10.11
C HIS A 25 7.41 9.19 -10.94
N LYS A 26 7.38 9.07 -12.27
CA LYS A 26 7.38 10.19 -13.24
C LYS A 26 6.00 10.83 -13.37
N THR A 27 4.93 10.09 -13.08
CA THR A 27 3.56 10.53 -13.35
C THR A 27 2.70 10.68 -12.09
N LYS A 28 3.15 10.20 -10.93
CA LYS A 28 2.43 10.38 -9.67
C LYS A 28 2.35 11.87 -9.28
N THR A 29 1.24 12.26 -8.67
CA THR A 29 1.13 13.54 -7.95
C THR A 29 1.68 13.37 -6.55
N ASN A 30 1.19 12.37 -5.82
CA ASN A 30 1.67 12.03 -4.49
C ASN A 30 2.01 10.54 -4.41
N MET A 31 3.05 10.22 -3.64
CA MET A 31 3.25 8.85 -3.19
C MET A 31 2.18 8.51 -2.13
N VAL A 32 1.62 7.31 -2.23
CA VAL A 32 0.67 6.77 -1.26
C VAL A 32 1.34 5.61 -0.52
N PHE A 33 1.88 5.89 0.66
CA PHE A 33 2.67 4.93 1.43
C PHE A 33 1.81 3.80 2.02
N GLY A 34 0.74 4.20 2.71
CA GLY A 34 -0.08 3.38 3.59
C GLY A 34 -0.42 4.19 4.84
N GLU A 35 -1.54 3.89 5.49
CA GLU A 35 -1.99 4.60 6.69
C GLU A 35 -2.69 3.66 7.68
N GLY A 36 -2.77 4.08 8.94
CA GLY A 36 -3.50 3.37 10.00
C GLY A 36 -2.64 3.02 11.21
N ASN A 37 -3.11 2.06 12.01
CA ASN A 37 -2.44 1.65 13.24
C ASN A 37 -1.13 0.91 12.96
N LEU A 38 -0.01 1.41 13.51
CA LEU A 38 1.30 0.77 13.36
C LEU A 38 1.44 -0.56 14.12
N ARG A 39 0.46 -0.88 14.95
CA ARG A 39 0.32 -2.16 15.68
C ARG A 39 -0.99 -2.88 15.29
N ALA A 40 -1.51 -2.60 14.09
CA ALA A 40 -2.74 -3.18 13.59
C ALA A 40 -2.66 -4.72 13.60
N LYS A 41 -3.70 -5.38 14.11
CA LYS A 41 -3.83 -6.85 14.01
C LYS A 41 -4.29 -7.28 12.62
N VAL A 42 -4.91 -6.37 11.87
CA VAL A 42 -5.45 -6.63 10.52
C VAL A 42 -4.85 -5.62 9.56
N MET A 43 -4.35 -6.11 8.43
CA MET A 43 -3.84 -5.29 7.34
C MET A 43 -4.60 -5.56 6.05
N PHE A 44 -4.94 -4.50 5.32
CA PHE A 44 -5.57 -4.56 4.00
C PHE A 44 -4.57 -4.10 2.94
N VAL A 45 -4.47 -4.85 1.85
CA VAL A 45 -3.55 -4.58 0.75
C VAL A 45 -4.30 -4.57 -0.58
N GLY A 46 -4.30 -3.43 -1.27
CA GLY A 46 -4.78 -3.30 -2.65
C GLY A 46 -3.64 -3.33 -3.68
N GLU A 47 -3.98 -3.16 -4.95
CA GLU A 47 -3.03 -3.17 -6.06
C GLU A 47 -2.17 -1.89 -6.10
N GLY A 48 -2.81 -0.74 -6.18
CA GLY A 48 -2.16 0.56 -6.37
C GLY A 48 -3.08 1.75 -6.10
N PRO A 49 -2.55 2.97 -6.03
CA PRO A 49 -3.36 4.17 -5.86
C PRO A 49 -4.21 4.47 -7.10
N GLY A 50 -5.47 4.84 -6.90
CA GLY A 50 -6.30 5.45 -7.92
C GLY A 50 -6.09 6.96 -8.02
N ARG A 51 -6.98 7.65 -8.75
CA ARG A 51 -6.90 9.10 -8.96
C ARG A 51 -7.01 9.88 -7.66
N ASP A 52 -8.00 9.55 -6.84
CA ASP A 52 -8.29 10.30 -5.61
C ASP A 52 -7.19 10.06 -4.56
N GLU A 53 -6.67 8.84 -4.50
CA GLU A 53 -5.53 8.47 -3.65
C GLU A 53 -4.26 9.22 -4.05
N ASP A 54 -3.94 9.29 -5.34
CA ASP A 54 -2.79 10.03 -5.86
C ASP A 54 -2.90 11.54 -5.59
N LEU A 55 -4.09 12.12 -5.66
CA LEU A 55 -4.30 13.54 -5.37
C LEU A 55 -4.20 13.84 -3.88
N GLN A 56 -4.62 12.92 -3.00
CA GLN A 56 -4.66 13.13 -1.56
C GLN A 56 -3.44 12.56 -0.82
N GLY A 57 -2.63 11.70 -1.44
CA GLY A 57 -1.53 11.00 -0.79
C GLY A 57 -1.97 9.91 0.20
N ARG A 58 -3.24 9.49 0.15
CA ARG A 58 -3.86 8.57 1.13
C ARG A 58 -4.46 7.35 0.44
N PRO A 59 -4.31 6.13 1.01
CA PRO A 59 -4.81 4.91 0.37
C PRO A 59 -6.34 4.81 0.52
N PHE A 60 -7.04 4.19 -0.43
CA PHE A 60 -8.47 3.87 -0.30
C PHE A 60 -9.32 5.05 0.18
N VAL A 61 -9.33 6.15 -0.57
CA VAL A 61 -10.18 7.35 -0.31
C VAL A 61 -11.23 7.58 -1.39
N GLY A 62 -11.08 6.96 -2.57
CA GLY A 62 -12.08 6.93 -3.63
C GLY A 62 -13.22 5.96 -3.34
N ARG A 63 -13.97 5.59 -4.39
CA ARG A 63 -15.18 4.72 -4.26
C ARG A 63 -14.91 3.37 -3.59
N ALA A 64 -13.82 2.69 -3.97
CA ALA A 64 -13.43 1.42 -3.34
C ALA A 64 -13.08 1.59 -1.85
N GLY A 65 -12.49 2.73 -1.49
CA GLY A 65 -12.20 3.09 -0.12
C GLY A 65 -13.42 3.36 0.74
N GLN A 66 -14.44 4.01 0.15
CA GLN A 66 -15.73 4.20 0.82
C GLN A 66 -16.42 2.86 1.10
N LEU A 67 -16.33 1.90 0.16
CA LEU A 67 -16.84 0.55 0.37
C LEU A 67 -16.07 -0.19 1.48
N LEU A 68 -14.74 -0.11 1.47
CA LEU A 68 -13.91 -0.68 2.55
C LEU A 68 -14.30 -0.09 3.91
N ASN A 69 -14.50 1.23 4.01
CA ASN A 69 -14.91 1.87 5.26
C ASN A 69 -16.26 1.33 5.77
N LYS A 70 -17.25 1.14 4.88
CA LYS A 70 -18.54 0.54 5.24
C LYS A 70 -18.37 -0.90 5.73
N MET A 71 -17.57 -1.71 5.03
CA MET A 71 -17.29 -3.09 5.44
C MET A 71 -16.61 -3.18 6.81
N LEU A 72 -15.69 -2.25 7.11
CA LEU A 72 -15.06 -2.15 8.43
C LEU A 72 -16.10 -1.82 9.51
N GLU A 73 -16.95 -0.82 9.26
CA GLU A 73 -18.03 -0.42 10.16
C GLU A 73 -19.01 -1.57 10.43
N ASP A 74 -19.41 -2.31 9.39
CA ASP A 74 -20.32 -3.46 9.49
C ASP A 74 -19.77 -4.58 10.39
N VAL A 75 -18.45 -4.71 10.49
CA VAL A 75 -17.77 -5.68 11.37
C VAL A 75 -17.26 -5.07 12.67
N GLY A 76 -17.65 -3.83 12.98
CA GLY A 76 -17.29 -3.14 14.22
C GLY A 76 -15.83 -2.71 14.32
N LEU A 77 -15.13 -2.56 13.20
CA LEU A 77 -13.76 -2.05 13.15
C LEU A 77 -13.73 -0.60 12.67
N LYS A 78 -12.87 0.20 13.26
CA LYS A 78 -12.58 1.54 12.76
C LYS A 78 -11.38 1.53 11.82
N ARG A 79 -11.35 2.46 10.88
CA ARG A 79 -10.26 2.60 9.90
C ARG A 79 -8.91 2.82 10.58
N GLU A 80 -8.90 3.58 11.65
CA GLU A 80 -7.72 3.87 12.46
C GLU A 80 -7.20 2.68 13.27
N GLU A 81 -7.96 1.58 13.38
CA GLU A 81 -7.53 0.36 14.10
C GLU A 81 -6.80 -0.64 13.19
N VAL A 82 -6.97 -0.49 11.87
CA VAL A 82 -6.36 -1.36 10.86
C VAL A 82 -5.20 -0.64 10.17
N TYR A 83 -4.41 -1.35 9.37
CA TYR A 83 -3.41 -0.74 8.50
C TYR A 83 -3.77 -1.00 7.03
N ILE A 84 -3.75 0.03 6.21
CA ILE A 84 -4.16 -0.06 4.80
C ILE A 84 -3.00 0.39 3.92
N ALA A 85 -2.65 -0.42 2.93
CA ALA A 85 -1.58 -0.13 1.99
C ALA A 85 -1.90 -0.69 0.60
N ASN A 86 -1.01 -0.43 -0.36
CA ASN A 86 -1.04 -1.02 -1.70
C ASN A 86 0.28 -1.69 -2.04
N VAL A 87 0.29 -2.59 -3.02
CA VAL A 87 1.51 -3.22 -3.53
C VAL A 87 2.42 -2.18 -4.20
N VAL A 88 1.89 -1.40 -5.15
CA VAL A 88 2.61 -0.23 -5.68
C VAL A 88 2.22 1.04 -4.92
N LYS A 89 3.17 1.97 -4.75
CA LYS A 89 2.99 3.19 -3.95
C LYS A 89 2.69 4.44 -4.79
N CYS A 90 2.61 4.27 -6.10
CA CYS A 90 2.45 5.33 -7.09
C CYS A 90 1.35 4.91 -8.06
N ARG A 91 0.51 5.86 -8.47
CA ARG A 91 -0.60 5.60 -9.39
C ARG A 91 -0.11 5.21 -10.79
N PRO A 92 -0.53 4.07 -11.34
CA PRO A 92 -0.33 3.76 -12.76
C PRO A 92 -1.05 4.75 -13.68
N PRO A 93 -0.45 5.15 -14.81
CA PRO A 93 -1.11 6.00 -15.79
C PRO A 93 -2.49 5.46 -16.19
N ASN A 94 -3.50 6.32 -16.22
CA ASN A 94 -4.88 5.95 -16.53
C ASN A 94 -5.49 4.84 -15.64
N ASN A 95 -4.96 4.63 -14.43
CA ASN A 95 -5.37 3.55 -13.52
C ASN A 95 -5.28 2.15 -14.16
N ARG A 96 -4.33 1.92 -15.08
CA ARG A 96 -4.05 0.57 -15.57
C ARG A 96 -3.54 -0.32 -14.43
N VAL A 97 -3.61 -1.62 -14.63
CA VAL A 97 -2.91 -2.59 -13.77
C VAL A 97 -1.39 -2.30 -13.79
N PRO A 98 -0.69 -2.31 -12.64
CA PRO A 98 0.76 -2.22 -12.59
C PRO A 98 1.44 -3.32 -13.40
N LEU A 99 2.53 -2.98 -14.06
CA LEU A 99 3.38 -3.97 -14.72
C LEU A 99 4.09 -4.82 -13.67
N GLN A 100 4.46 -6.05 -14.05
CA GLN A 100 5.23 -6.93 -13.15
C GLN A 100 6.52 -6.26 -12.67
N SER A 101 7.23 -5.54 -13.54
CA SER A 101 8.43 -4.79 -13.18
C SER A 101 8.18 -3.67 -12.16
N GLU A 102 7.00 -3.03 -12.20
CA GLU A 102 6.60 -2.00 -11.24
C GLU A 102 6.26 -2.62 -9.89
N ILE A 103 5.58 -3.78 -9.90
CA ILE A 103 5.30 -4.59 -8.72
C ILE A 103 6.62 -5.03 -8.08
N ASP A 104 7.52 -5.64 -8.83
CA ASP A 104 8.79 -6.16 -8.33
C ASP A 104 9.66 -5.05 -7.73
N ALA A 105 9.68 -3.87 -8.34
CA ALA A 105 10.40 -2.71 -7.84
C ALA A 105 9.82 -2.14 -6.53
N CYS A 106 8.49 -2.23 -6.34
CA CYS A 106 7.78 -1.60 -5.22
C CYS A 106 7.51 -2.56 -4.05
N LEU A 107 7.37 -3.86 -4.32
CA LEU A 107 7.05 -4.91 -3.35
C LEU A 107 7.97 -4.92 -2.11
N PRO A 108 9.28 -4.60 -2.19
CA PRO A 108 10.12 -4.49 -1.00
C PRO A 108 9.58 -3.49 0.05
N TYR A 109 8.93 -2.40 -0.35
CA TYR A 109 8.34 -1.44 0.60
C TYR A 109 7.16 -2.06 1.35
N LEU A 110 6.26 -2.74 0.64
CA LEU A 110 5.15 -3.46 1.28
C LEU A 110 5.65 -4.56 2.20
N ARG A 111 6.64 -5.36 1.78
CA ARG A 111 7.20 -6.42 2.63
C ARG A 111 7.81 -5.86 3.93
N ASN A 112 8.48 -4.71 3.86
CA ASN A 112 8.98 -4.05 5.07
C ASN A 112 7.83 -3.52 5.94
N GLN A 113 6.77 -2.94 5.36
CA GLN A 113 5.58 -2.56 6.13
C GLN A 113 4.96 -3.76 6.84
N VAL A 114 4.74 -4.88 6.15
CA VAL A 114 4.19 -6.11 6.76
C VAL A 114 5.08 -6.59 7.91
N ALA A 115 6.41 -6.57 7.75
CA ALA A 115 7.34 -6.98 8.79
C ALA A 115 7.37 -6.04 10.01
N ILE A 116 7.21 -4.72 9.80
CA ILE A 116 7.17 -3.72 10.87
C ILE A 116 5.84 -3.79 11.63
N ILE A 117 4.72 -3.87 10.91
CA ILE A 117 3.37 -3.88 11.48
C ILE A 117 3.10 -5.24 12.15
N ALA A 118 3.63 -6.32 11.58
CA ALA A 118 3.44 -7.70 12.00
C ALA A 118 1.95 -8.04 12.27
N PRO A 119 1.06 -7.85 11.28
CA PRO A 119 -0.37 -8.10 11.47
C PRO A 119 -0.63 -9.60 11.68
N LYS A 120 -1.68 -9.93 12.42
CA LYS A 120 -2.14 -11.32 12.59
C LYS A 120 -2.82 -11.84 11.33
N SER A 121 -3.50 -10.96 10.61
CA SER A 121 -4.21 -11.28 9.36
C SER A 121 -3.95 -10.22 8.31
N LEU A 122 -3.74 -10.65 7.07
CA LEU A 122 -3.58 -9.78 5.90
C LEU A 122 -4.62 -10.17 4.85
N PHE A 123 -5.38 -9.19 4.37
CA PHE A 123 -6.38 -9.36 3.31
C PHE A 123 -5.89 -8.68 2.03
N ALA A 124 -5.72 -9.47 0.97
CA ALA A 124 -5.50 -8.95 -0.37
C ALA A 124 -6.86 -8.61 -0.99
N LEU A 125 -7.09 -7.35 -1.31
CA LEU A 125 -8.38 -6.84 -1.78
C LEU A 125 -8.57 -6.94 -3.30
N GLU A 126 -7.48 -7.16 -4.03
CA GLU A 126 -7.46 -7.29 -5.49
C GLU A 126 -6.52 -8.43 -5.90
N LEU A 127 -6.84 -9.09 -7.03
CA LEU A 127 -6.07 -10.21 -7.57
C LEU A 127 -4.78 -9.72 -8.21
N LEU A 128 -3.75 -9.52 -7.40
CA LEU A 128 -2.38 -9.58 -7.89
C LEU A 128 -1.97 -11.06 -7.95
N GLN A 129 -1.52 -11.51 -9.13
CA GLN A 129 -0.81 -12.79 -9.25
C GLN A 129 0.56 -12.68 -8.56
N LEU A 130 0.55 -12.63 -7.24
CA LEU A 130 1.77 -12.76 -6.43
C LEU A 130 2.25 -14.20 -6.63
N LYS A 131 3.26 -14.39 -7.49
CA LYS A 131 3.90 -15.68 -7.62
C LYS A 131 4.55 -16.04 -6.27
N PRO A 132 4.37 -17.28 -5.79
CA PRO A 132 4.85 -17.73 -4.49
C PRO A 132 6.37 -17.58 -4.34
#